data_AF-V8C546-F1
#
_entry.id   AF-V8C546-F1
#
_cell.length_a   1.000
_cell.length_b   1.000
_cell.length_c   1.000
_cell.angle_alpha   90.00
_cell.angle_beta   90.00
_cell.angle_gamma   90.00
#
_symmetry.space_group_name_H-M   'P 1'
#
loop_
_entity.id
_entity.type
_entity.pdbx_description
1 polymer ?
#
loop_
_entity_poly.entity_id
_entity_poly.type
_entity_poly.pdbx_seq_one_letter_code
_entity_poly.pdbx_strand_id
1 'polypeptide(L)' 'MGFEIFGMRVFDFSKPFGYFEAFSTIFIVCAIAFIGFLLLANAAKKHNKHN' A
#
# COMPACT_ATOMS: atom_id res chain seq x y z
N MET A 1 12.34 17.31 5.17
CA MET A 1 12.26 16.41 6.33
C MET A 1 12.05 15.00 5.81
N GLY A 2 13.13 14.26 5.55
CA GLY A 2 13.11 12.91 4.98
C GLY A 2 13.50 11.85 6.00
N PHE A 3 13.09 10.60 5.81
CA PHE A 3 13.49 9.48 6.67
C PHE A 3 14.59 8.65 6.00
N GLU A 4 15.63 8.34 6.78
CA GLU A 4 16.80 7.56 6.38
C GLU A 4 16.64 6.12 6.90
N ILE A 5 16.96 5.15 6.05
CA ILE A 5 16.98 3.73 6.41
C ILE A 5 18.35 3.19 6.01
N PHE A 6 19.13 2.68 6.97
CA PHE A 6 20.50 2.16 6.76
C PHE A 6 21.45 3.14 6.03
N GLY A 7 21.40 4.43 6.35
CA GLY A 7 22.29 5.44 5.74
C GLY A 7 21.98 5.77 4.26
N MET A 8 20.94 5.16 3.68
CA MET A 8 20.40 5.54 2.39
C MET A 8 19.20 6.46 2.60
N ARG A 9 19.18 7.58 1.86
CA ARG A 9 18.09 8.56 1.89
C ARG A 9 16.93 8.01 1.05
N VAL A 10 16.02 7.26 1.68
CA VAL A 10 14.95 6.53 0.97
C VAL A 10 13.77 7.45 0.62
N PHE A 11 13.50 8.48 1.41
CA PHE A 11 12.45 9.46 1.12
C PHE A 11 12.98 10.88 1.29
N ASP A 12 13.13 11.61 0.19
CA ASP A 12 13.50 13.03 0.20
C ASP A 12 12.31 13.93 -0.13
N PHE A 13 11.56 14.35 0.89
CA PHE A 13 10.43 15.28 0.72
C PHE A 13 10.82 16.68 0.23
N SER A 14 12.11 16.98 0.02
CA SER A 14 12.56 18.26 -0.54
C SER A 14 12.69 18.25 -2.07
N LYS A 15 12.56 17.09 -2.72
CA LYS A 15 12.66 16.95 -4.16
C LYS A 15 11.34 16.43 -4.73
N PRO A 16 10.95 16.84 -5.96
CA PRO A 16 9.80 16.23 -6.62
C PRO A 16 10.07 14.74 -6.78
N PHE A 17 9.17 13.92 -6.23
CA PHE A 17 9.22 12.46 -6.37
C PHE A 17 9.33 12.10 -7.85
N GLY A 18 10.24 11.18 -8.18
CA GLY A 18 10.28 10.65 -9.53
C GLY A 18 8.96 9.95 -9.85
N TYR A 19 8.51 10.00 -11.11
CA TYR A 19 7.30 9.29 -11.55
C TYR A 19 7.27 7.85 -11.06
N PHE A 20 8.43 7.16 -11.11
CA PHE A 20 8.58 5.79 -10.65
C PHE A 20 8.25 5.58 -9.16
N GLU A 21 8.74 6.45 -8.27
CA GLU A 21 8.47 6.36 -6.83
C GLU A 21 7.00 6.62 -6.51
N ALA A 22 6.40 7.62 -7.18
CA ALA A 22 4.99 7.93 -7.03
C ALA A 22 4.10 6.76 -7.49
N PHE A 23 4.35 6.19 -8.67
CA PHE A 23 3.54 5.07 -9.16
C PHE A 23 3.75 3.79 -8.35
N SER A 24 4.98 3.51 -7.90
CA SER A 24 5.27 2.35 -7.06
C SER A 24 4.53 2.41 -5.73
N THR A 25 4.56 3.56 -5.05
CA THR A 25 3.84 3.76 -3.79
C THR A 25 2.33 3.66 -3.96
N ILE A 26 1.76 4.28 -5.00
CA ILE A 26 0.33 4.16 -5.33
C ILE A 26 -0.05 2.69 -5.57
N PHE A 27 0.74 1.97 -6.36
CA PHE A 27 0.49 0.56 -6.66
C PHE A 27 0.45 -0.30 -5.40
N ILE A 28 1.41 -0.10 -4.48
CA ILE A 28 1.47 -0.83 -3.21
C ILE A 28 0.22 -0.55 -2.36
N VAL A 29 -0.17 0.72 -2.22
CA VAL A 29 -1.36 1.09 -1.44
C VAL A 29 -2.63 0.49 -2.05
N CYS A 30 -2.78 0.56 -3.38
CA CYS A 30 -3.90 -0.06 -4.09
C CYS A 30 -3.92 -1.58 -3.91
N ALA A 31 -2.78 -2.25 -3.99
CA ALA A 31 -2.67 -3.69 -3.80
C ALA A 31 -3.08 -4.12 -2.38
N ILE A 32 -2.64 -3.40 -1.36
CA ILE A 32 -3.01 -3.67 0.04
C ILE A 32 -4.52 -3.49 0.25
N ALA A 33 -5.09 -2.37 -0.25
CA ALA A 33 -6.52 -2.12 -0.16
C ALA A 33 -7.35 -3.20 -0.87
N PHE A 34 -6.90 -3.64 -2.05
CA PHE A 34 -7.53 -4.70 -2.82
C PHE A 34 -7.53 -6.03 -2.05
N ILE A 35 -6.39 -6.44 -1.48
CA ILE A 35 -6.28 -7.66 -0.68
C ILE A 35 -7.19 -7.56 0.56
N GLY A 36 -7.20 -6.43 1.25
CA GLY A 36 -8.06 -6.21 2.41
C GLY A 36 -9.55 -6.38 2.07
N PHE A 37 -9.99 -5.81 0.94
CA PHE A 37 -11.35 -5.98 0.46
C PHE A 37 -11.66 -7.44 0.10
N LEU A 38 -10.73 -8.15 -0.54
CA LEU A 38 -10.88 -9.56 -0.90
C LEU A 38 -11.06 -10.46 0.33
N LEU A 39 -10.24 -10.23 1.37
CA LEU A 39 -10.33 -10.95 2.62
C LEU A 39 -11.66 -10.69 3.33
N LEU A 40 -12.09 -9.42 3.38
CA LEU A 40 -13.38 -9.06 3.96
C LEU A 40 -14.55 -9.67 3.19
N ALA A 41 -14.51 -9.61 1.85
CA ALA A 41 -15.53 -10.21 1.00
C ALA A 41 -15.61 -11.74 1.19
N ASN A 42 -14.47 -12.41 1.35
CA ASN A 42 -14.44 -13.85 1.61
C ASN A 42 -14.99 -14.19 3.01
N ALA A 43 -14.63 -13.41 4.02
CA ALA A 43 -15.18 -13.56 5.37
C ALA A 43 -16.70 -13.33 5.40
N ALA A 44 -17.20 -12.31 4.70
CA ALA A 44 -18.63 -12.02 4.60
C ALA A 44 -19.41 -13.12 3.85
N LYS A 45 -18.83 -13.69 2.79
CA LYS A 45 -19.40 -14.87 2.09
C LYS A 45 -19.43 -16.09 3.00
N LYS A 46 -18.36 -16.33 3.77
CA LYS A 46 -18.29 -17.44 4.73
C LYS A 46 -19.34 -17.30 5.83
N HIS A 47 -19.55 -16.08 6.35
CA HIS A 47 -20.59 -15.79 7.34
C HIS A 47 -22.00 -16.04 6.79
N ASN A 48 -22.30 -15.59 5.56
CA ASN A 48 -23.61 -15.85 4.93
C ASN A 48 -23.88 -17.32 4.60
N LYS A 49 -22.84 -18.16 4.49
CA LYS A 49 -23.00 -19.59 4.21
C LYS A 49 -23.34 -20.42 5.47
N HIS A 50 -23.15 -19.85 6.67
CA HIS A 50 -23.35 -20.54 7.95
C HIS A 50 -24.62 -20.09 8.70
N ASN A 51 -25.35 -19.09 8.17
CA ASN A 51 -26.74 -18.78 8.53
C ASN A 51 -27.68 -19.44 7.52
#